data_AF-A0A524QTT6-F1
#
_entry.id   AF-A0A524QTT6-F1
#
_cell.length_a   1.000
_cell.length_b   1.000
_cell.length_c   1.000
_cell.angle_alpha   90.00
_cell.angle_beta   90.00
_cell.angle_gamma   90.00
#
_symmetry.space_group_name_H-M   'P 1'
#
loop_
_entity.id
_entity.type
_entity.pdbx_description
1 polymer ?
#
loop_
_entity_poly.entity_id
_entity_poly.type
_entity_poly.pdbx_seq_one_letter_code
_entity_poly.pdbx_strand_id
1 'polypeptide(L)'
;MQRAFLIERHLISPEFMRDQNASGLYISPDEKIAIMVNEEDHVRIQSMSSGLSLMDTLNRAMRIDDDLANSLEFDYDTDFGFLTSCPTNVGTGLRASILIHLAGLVLTKEIDSVIDHINKLGLVVRGFYGEGTDVWGNLFQISNQTTLGRSELDITESLEKITRQIIEFENKSRDRLLTEARDEIADKICRAYGILRHARVLTSEEVMNLLSAVRLGAALKILDMVPIATVNKLLILSQPAHLQRYMGVELSPGDRDIARAKLVRDTLAELP
;
A
#
# COMPACT_ATOMS: atom_id res chain seq x y z
N MET A 1 -12.86 15.54 -7.71
CA MET A 1 -12.08 14.67 -8.63
C MET A 1 -10.57 14.65 -8.39
N GLN A 2 -9.87 15.80 -8.34
CA GLN A 2 -8.39 15.80 -8.20
C GLN A 2 -7.88 15.21 -6.87
N ARG A 3 -8.55 15.47 -5.75
CA ARG A 3 -8.02 15.04 -4.45
C ARG A 3 -8.26 13.55 -4.14
N ALA A 4 -9.40 12.98 -4.54
CA ALA A 4 -9.62 11.53 -4.42
C ALA A 4 -8.58 10.72 -5.21
N PHE A 5 -8.16 11.24 -6.37
CA PHE A 5 -7.05 10.69 -7.13
C PHE A 5 -5.73 10.72 -6.34
N LEU A 6 -5.42 11.81 -5.63
CA LEU A 6 -4.22 11.89 -4.78
C LEU A 6 -4.26 10.90 -3.60
N ILE A 7 -5.43 10.63 -3.02
CA ILE A 7 -5.61 9.60 -1.98
C ILE A 7 -5.32 8.21 -2.54
N GLU A 8 -5.88 7.88 -3.70
CA GLU A 8 -5.64 6.57 -4.35
C GLU A 8 -4.18 6.41 -4.80
N ARG A 9 -3.43 7.52 -4.98
CA ARG A 9 -1.97 7.49 -5.17
C ARG A 9 -1.19 7.47 -3.86
N HIS A 10 -1.88 7.56 -2.74
CA HIS A 10 -1.33 7.66 -1.40
C HIS A 10 -0.42 8.88 -1.20
N LEU A 11 -0.65 9.96 -1.95
CA LEU A 11 0.11 11.21 -1.84
C LEU A 11 -0.47 12.15 -0.77
N ILE A 12 -1.71 11.91 -0.36
CA ILE A 12 -2.37 12.61 0.75
C ILE A 12 -3.18 11.62 1.60
N SER A 13 -3.42 11.96 2.86
CA SER A 13 -4.33 11.21 3.73
C SER A 13 -5.81 11.50 3.41
N PRO A 14 -6.73 10.61 3.78
CA PRO A 14 -8.17 10.90 3.80
C PRO A 14 -8.53 12.08 4.71
N GLU A 15 -7.81 12.30 5.81
CA GLU A 15 -8.03 13.37 6.77
C GLU A 15 -7.71 14.74 6.16
N PHE A 16 -6.65 14.83 5.36
CA PHE A 16 -6.27 16.02 4.59
C PHE A 16 -7.37 16.54 3.65
N MET A 17 -8.37 15.70 3.31
CA MET A 17 -9.55 16.13 2.56
C MET A 17 -10.56 16.93 3.35
N ARG A 18 -10.69 16.60 4.64
CA ARG A 18 -11.79 17.06 5.48
C ARG A 18 -11.59 18.50 5.92
N ASP A 19 -10.34 18.89 6.17
CA ASP A 19 -10.00 20.27 6.53
C ASP A 19 -9.81 21.16 5.29
N GLN A 20 -10.68 22.17 5.18
CA GLN A 20 -10.75 23.08 4.04
C GLN A 20 -10.12 24.45 4.32
N ASN A 21 -9.65 24.71 5.54
CA ASN A 21 -9.08 26.00 5.90
C ASN A 21 -7.56 25.95 5.76
N ALA A 22 -7.04 26.66 4.75
CA ALA A 22 -5.61 26.96 4.56
C ALA A 22 -4.64 25.76 4.57
N SER A 23 -5.01 24.62 3.97
CA SER A 23 -4.09 23.49 3.78
C SER A 23 -3.19 23.66 2.56
N GLY A 24 -1.95 23.16 2.68
CA GLY A 24 -0.91 23.23 1.64
C GLY A 24 -0.41 21.84 1.27
N LEU A 25 -0.10 21.63 -0.02
CA LEU A 25 0.44 20.36 -0.50
C LEU A 25 1.57 20.61 -1.48
N TYR A 26 2.72 20.03 -1.19
CA TYR A 26 3.83 19.91 -2.12
C TYR A 26 4.00 18.44 -2.52
N ILE A 27 4.16 18.16 -3.81
CA ILE A 27 4.48 16.83 -4.34
C ILE A 27 5.69 16.98 -5.26
N SER A 28 6.73 16.16 -5.07
CA SER A 28 7.90 16.18 -5.96
C SER A 28 7.53 15.70 -7.37
N PRO A 29 8.25 16.13 -8.43
CA PRO A 29 7.96 15.70 -9.81
C PRO A 29 8.02 14.17 -10.02
N ASP A 30 8.82 13.47 -9.24
CA ASP A 30 8.92 12.00 -9.25
C ASP A 30 7.93 11.31 -8.30
N GLU A 31 7.07 12.10 -7.63
CA GLU A 31 6.05 11.69 -6.67
C GLU A 31 6.57 10.83 -5.50
N LYS A 32 7.88 10.87 -5.23
CA LYS A 32 8.47 10.16 -4.07
C LYS A 32 8.31 10.94 -2.78
N ILE A 33 8.07 12.24 -2.86
CA ILE A 33 7.89 13.12 -1.71
C ILE A 33 6.52 13.78 -1.79
N ALA A 34 5.81 13.79 -0.68
CA ALA A 34 4.66 14.63 -0.45
C ALA A 34 4.79 15.32 0.90
N ILE A 35 4.59 16.64 0.95
CA ILE A 35 4.58 17.42 2.20
C ILE A 35 3.19 18.02 2.33
N MET A 36 2.48 17.61 3.37
CA MET A 36 1.16 18.13 3.73
C MET A 36 1.32 19.18 4.82
N VAL A 37 0.65 20.32 4.66
CA VAL A 37 0.64 21.44 5.61
C VAL A 37 -0.79 21.63 6.10
N ASN A 38 -0.95 21.74 7.41
CA ASN A 38 -2.24 21.81 8.11
C ASN A 38 -3.12 20.58 7.85
N GLU A 39 -2.59 19.40 8.22
CA GLU A 39 -3.38 18.19 8.38
C GLU A 39 -3.79 18.05 9.87
N GLU A 40 -3.57 16.88 10.49
CA GLU A 40 -3.70 16.68 11.94
C GLU A 40 -2.61 17.44 12.71
N ASP A 41 -1.42 17.51 12.12
CA ASP A 41 -0.29 18.31 12.56
C ASP A 41 0.04 19.40 11.51
N HIS A 42 0.82 20.42 11.92
CA HIS A 42 1.18 21.54 11.05
C HIS A 42 1.92 21.10 9.79
N VAL A 43 2.83 20.13 9.90
CA VAL A 43 3.65 19.62 8.80
C VAL A 43 3.71 18.11 8.89
N ARG A 44 3.48 17.44 7.76
CA ARG A 44 3.68 16.01 7.59
C ARG A 44 4.52 15.75 6.35
N ILE A 45 5.74 15.29 6.55
CA ILE A 45 6.64 14.86 5.48
C ILE A 45 6.38 13.38 5.19
N GLN A 46 6.12 13.09 3.92
CA GLN A 46 5.98 11.73 3.43
C GLN A 46 7.02 11.43 2.36
N SER A 47 7.70 10.31 2.50
CA SER A 47 8.66 9.77 1.56
C SER A 47 8.25 8.35 1.17
N MET A 48 8.31 8.01 -0.10
CA MET A 48 7.90 6.71 -0.63
C MET A 48 8.94 6.14 -1.59
N SER A 49 9.17 4.83 -1.48
CA SER A 49 10.01 4.05 -2.39
C SER A 49 9.35 2.72 -2.75
N SER A 50 9.68 2.19 -3.92
CA SER A 50 9.27 0.84 -4.31
C SER A 50 10.20 -0.20 -3.69
N GLY A 51 9.64 -1.34 -3.29
CA GLY A 51 10.38 -2.44 -2.68
C GLY A 51 10.70 -2.20 -1.20
N LEU A 52 11.58 -3.02 -0.64
CA LEU A 52 12.01 -2.93 0.76
C LEU A 52 13.23 -2.01 0.87
N SER A 53 12.99 -0.70 0.88
CA SER A 53 14.03 0.35 0.90
C SER A 53 13.74 1.39 1.99
N LEU A 54 13.42 0.92 3.21
CA LEU A 54 13.00 1.80 4.29
C LEU A 54 14.10 2.79 4.71
N MET A 55 15.35 2.34 4.84
CA MET A 55 16.46 3.22 5.22
C MET A 55 16.68 4.38 4.24
N ASP A 56 16.69 4.10 2.93
CA ASP A 56 16.81 5.15 1.91
C ASP A 56 15.60 6.10 1.92
N THR A 57 14.43 5.57 2.22
CA THR A 57 13.18 6.34 2.32
C THR A 57 13.20 7.27 3.53
N LEU A 58 13.67 6.78 4.69
CA LEU A 58 13.87 7.55 5.91
C LEU A 58 14.92 8.64 5.70
N ASN A 59 16.09 8.30 5.17
CA ASN A 59 17.17 9.26 4.91
C ASN A 59 16.71 10.40 4.00
N ARG A 60 15.83 10.12 3.04
CA ARG A 60 15.23 11.14 2.18
C ARG A 60 14.27 12.05 2.94
N ALA A 61 13.42 11.48 3.81
CA ALA A 61 12.53 12.26 4.65
C ALA A 61 13.30 13.15 5.64
N MET A 62 14.37 12.61 6.24
CA MET A 62 15.16 13.33 7.23
C MET A 62 15.94 14.51 6.63
N ARG A 63 16.44 14.38 5.40
CA ARG A 63 17.02 15.52 4.69
C ARG A 63 16.03 16.67 4.50
N ILE A 64 14.77 16.35 4.23
CA ILE A 64 13.71 17.35 4.06
C ILE A 64 13.37 17.97 5.42
N ASP A 65 13.31 17.14 6.46
CA ASP A 65 13.09 17.58 7.84
C ASP A 65 14.19 18.56 8.29
N ASP A 66 15.47 18.20 8.09
CA ASP A 66 16.62 19.07 8.35
C ASP A 66 16.55 20.39 7.56
N ASP A 67 16.21 20.31 6.27
CA ASP A 67 16.07 21.48 5.40
C ASP A 67 14.94 22.42 5.89
N LEU A 68 13.82 21.86 6.34
CA LEU A 68 12.71 22.63 6.91
C LEU A 68 13.06 23.23 8.26
N ALA A 69 13.78 22.50 9.13
CA ALA A 69 14.23 22.98 10.44
C ALA A 69 15.17 24.19 10.35
N ASN A 70 15.84 24.39 9.21
CA ASN A 70 16.62 25.62 8.96
C ASN A 70 15.75 26.88 8.78
N SER A 71 14.46 26.72 8.50
CA SER A 71 13.51 27.82 8.23
C SER A 71 12.33 27.87 9.20
N LEU A 72 12.04 26.77 9.89
CA LEU A 72 10.91 26.59 10.79
C LEU A 72 11.42 26.08 12.15
N GLU A 73 10.81 26.56 13.23
CA GLU A 73 11.02 26.02 14.57
C GLU A 73 9.95 24.96 14.84
N PHE A 74 10.39 23.71 15.07
CA PHE A 74 9.48 22.63 15.45
C PHE A 74 9.24 22.63 16.96
N ASP A 75 7.98 22.46 17.35
CA ASP A 75 7.60 22.31 18.75
C ASP A 75 8.17 20.99 19.31
N TYR A 76 9.13 21.09 20.22
CA TYR A 76 9.85 19.97 20.78
C TYR A 76 9.96 20.08 22.31
N ASP A 77 9.73 18.97 22.99
CA ASP A 77 9.88 18.82 24.43
C ASP A 77 10.95 17.76 24.75
N THR A 78 11.74 17.99 25.80
CA THR A 78 12.87 17.10 26.15
C THR A 78 12.44 15.70 26.60
N ASP A 79 11.24 15.57 27.18
CA ASP A 79 10.72 14.29 27.67
C ASP A 79 9.78 13.64 26.64
N PHE A 80 9.05 14.45 25.85
CA PHE A 80 8.03 13.98 24.92
C PHE A 80 8.42 14.02 23.43
N GLY A 81 9.57 14.59 23.08
CA GLY A 81 10.01 14.73 21.69
C GLY A 81 9.20 15.76 20.90
N PHE A 82 8.97 15.51 19.61
CA PHE A 82 8.13 16.37 18.78
C PHE A 82 6.69 16.38 19.29
N LEU A 83 6.17 17.57 19.55
CA LEU A 83 4.79 17.77 19.98
C LEU A 83 3.84 17.60 18.80
N THR A 84 2.76 16.88 19.03
CA THR A 84 1.79 16.47 18.00
C THR A 84 0.39 16.43 18.61
N SER A 85 -0.61 16.70 17.78
CA SER A 85 -2.02 16.51 18.14
C SER A 85 -2.39 15.04 18.31
N CYS A 86 -1.62 14.13 17.69
CA CYS A 86 -1.90 12.71 17.63
C CYS A 86 -1.11 11.93 18.69
N PRO A 87 -1.75 11.29 19.68
CA PRO A 87 -1.04 10.51 20.69
C PRO A 87 -0.19 9.38 20.11
N THR A 88 -0.49 8.89 18.91
CA THR A 88 0.27 7.81 18.26
C THR A 88 1.55 8.29 17.57
N ASN A 89 1.78 9.61 17.47
CA ASN A 89 2.96 10.18 16.85
C ASN A 89 3.97 10.74 17.88
N VAL A 90 3.61 10.82 19.17
CA VAL A 90 4.45 11.42 20.24
C VAL A 90 5.86 10.81 20.26
N GLY A 91 6.88 11.62 20.50
CA GLY A 91 8.29 11.22 20.47
C GLY A 91 8.95 11.60 19.15
N THR A 92 9.20 10.61 18.30
CA THR A 92 9.88 10.82 17.00
C THR A 92 8.99 11.44 15.91
N GLY A 93 7.66 11.42 16.05
CA GLY A 93 6.75 11.78 14.94
C GLY A 93 6.77 10.78 13.78
N LEU A 94 7.58 9.71 13.84
CA LEU A 94 7.82 8.81 12.73
C LEU A 94 6.77 7.70 12.63
N ARG A 95 6.11 7.64 11.47
CA ARG A 95 5.35 6.47 11.03
C ARG A 95 6.01 5.78 9.84
N ALA A 96 6.79 4.76 10.09
CA ALA A 96 7.35 3.89 9.06
C ALA A 96 6.33 2.80 8.70
N SER A 97 6.12 2.56 7.40
CA SER A 97 5.21 1.49 6.95
C SER A 97 5.66 0.82 5.65
N ILE A 98 5.27 -0.44 5.49
CA ILE A 98 5.52 -1.25 4.30
C ILE A 98 4.20 -1.83 3.81
N LEU A 99 3.93 -1.67 2.52
CA LEU A 99 2.86 -2.37 1.82
C LEU A 99 3.39 -3.68 1.25
N ILE A 100 2.78 -4.81 1.62
CA ILE A 100 3.23 -6.15 1.23
C ILE A 100 2.06 -7.00 0.73
N HIS A 101 2.33 -7.89 -0.22
CA HIS A 101 1.36 -8.83 -0.78
C HIS A 101 1.60 -10.23 -0.20
N LEU A 102 0.65 -10.73 0.58
CA LEU A 102 0.77 -11.96 1.39
C LEU A 102 -0.24 -13.05 0.96
N ALA A 103 -0.34 -13.28 -0.35
CA ALA A 103 -1.33 -14.23 -0.88
C ALA A 103 -1.04 -15.68 -0.50
N GLY A 104 0.24 -16.06 -0.36
CA GLY A 104 0.63 -17.40 0.10
C GLY A 104 0.07 -17.68 1.49
N LEU A 105 0.38 -16.81 2.46
CA LEU A 105 -0.09 -16.91 3.85
C LEU A 105 -1.61 -16.92 3.97
N VAL A 106 -2.31 -16.12 3.16
CA VAL A 106 -3.78 -16.12 3.14
C VAL A 106 -4.33 -17.45 2.61
N LEU A 107 -3.80 -17.94 1.49
CA LEU A 107 -4.27 -19.18 0.88
C LEU A 107 -3.94 -20.42 1.73
N THR A 108 -2.83 -20.39 2.47
CA THR A 108 -2.46 -21.43 3.42
C THR A 108 -3.15 -21.30 4.78
N LYS A 109 -3.95 -20.24 5.00
CA LYS A 109 -4.65 -19.91 6.26
C LYS A 109 -3.71 -19.71 7.46
N GLU A 110 -2.53 -19.14 7.21
CA GLU A 110 -1.50 -18.88 8.23
C GLU A 110 -1.41 -17.40 8.61
N ILE A 111 -2.10 -16.53 7.88
CA ILE A 111 -2.01 -15.07 8.04
C ILE A 111 -2.34 -14.60 9.46
N ASP A 112 -3.39 -15.14 10.10
CA ASP A 112 -3.82 -14.71 11.44
C ASP A 112 -2.76 -15.00 12.50
N SER A 113 -2.13 -16.18 12.43
CA SER A 113 -1.01 -16.56 13.31
C SER A 113 0.20 -15.63 13.14
N VAL A 114 0.49 -15.24 11.90
CA VAL A 114 1.56 -14.28 11.59
C VAL A 114 1.22 -12.90 12.13
N ILE A 115 -0.02 -12.41 11.95
CA ILE A 115 -0.48 -11.12 12.49
C ILE A 115 -0.39 -11.09 14.01
N ASP A 116 -0.83 -12.15 14.69
CA ASP A 116 -0.75 -12.27 16.15
C ASP A 116 0.70 -12.23 16.65
N HIS A 117 1.61 -12.86 15.92
CA HIS A 117 3.04 -12.80 16.23
C HIS A 117 3.60 -11.39 16.07
N ILE A 118 3.24 -10.69 14.98
CA ILE A 118 3.70 -9.32 14.69
C ILE A 118 3.19 -8.33 15.73
N ASN A 119 1.91 -8.44 16.13
CA ASN A 119 1.32 -7.58 17.14
C ASN A 119 2.04 -7.70 18.49
N LYS A 120 2.49 -8.91 18.87
CA LYS A 120 3.31 -9.13 20.08
C LYS A 120 4.69 -8.48 20.02
N LEU A 121 5.18 -8.16 18.82
CA LEU A 121 6.45 -7.45 18.61
C LEU A 121 6.29 -5.92 18.56
N GLY A 122 5.09 -5.38 18.83
CA GLY A 122 4.82 -3.94 18.86
C GLY A 122 4.70 -3.29 17.49
N LEU A 123 4.41 -4.08 16.45
CA LEU A 123 4.03 -3.61 15.13
C LEU A 123 2.54 -3.82 14.90
N VAL A 124 1.96 -3.06 13.98
CA VAL A 124 0.56 -3.18 13.58
C VAL A 124 0.49 -3.70 12.15
N VAL A 125 -0.39 -4.66 11.91
CA VAL A 125 -0.76 -5.12 10.56
C VAL A 125 -2.22 -4.81 10.31
N ARG A 126 -2.51 -4.23 9.15
CA ARG A 126 -3.89 -3.99 8.69
C ARG A 126 -4.05 -4.31 7.21
N GLY A 127 -5.25 -4.71 6.81
CA GLY A 127 -5.63 -4.74 5.40
C GLY A 127 -5.48 -3.35 4.78
N PHE A 128 -4.92 -3.30 3.56
CA PHE A 128 -4.68 -2.03 2.88
C PHE A 128 -5.91 -1.54 2.11
N TYR A 129 -6.67 -2.48 1.55
CA TYR A 129 -7.95 -2.24 0.89
C TYR A 129 -9.02 -3.11 1.55
N GLY A 130 -10.26 -2.61 1.60
CA GLY A 130 -11.40 -3.24 2.27
C GLY A 130 -11.82 -2.49 3.53
N GLU A 131 -12.94 -2.91 4.13
CA GLU A 131 -13.48 -2.34 5.35
C GLU A 131 -13.52 -3.40 6.47
N GLY A 132 -13.23 -2.98 7.71
CA GLY A 132 -13.25 -3.87 8.87
C GLY A 132 -12.19 -4.98 8.77
N THR A 133 -12.64 -6.22 8.70
CA THR A 133 -11.77 -7.42 8.65
C THR A 133 -11.48 -7.88 7.22
N ASP A 134 -12.18 -7.37 6.22
CA ASP A 134 -11.99 -7.80 4.83
C ASP A 134 -10.74 -7.17 4.22
N VAL A 135 -9.86 -8.01 3.68
CA VAL A 135 -8.61 -7.57 3.04
C VAL A 135 -8.66 -7.87 1.56
N TRP A 136 -8.96 -6.85 0.76
CA TRP A 136 -9.02 -7.01 -0.69
C TRP A 136 -7.61 -7.13 -1.27
N GLY A 137 -7.46 -8.08 -2.18
CA GLY A 137 -6.24 -8.28 -2.93
C GLY A 137 -5.05 -8.80 -2.10
N ASN A 138 -5.26 -9.30 -0.88
CA ASN A 138 -4.20 -9.80 0.00
C ASN A 138 -3.05 -8.80 0.21
N LEU A 139 -3.38 -7.50 0.21
CA LEU A 139 -2.44 -6.41 0.43
C LEU A 139 -2.54 -5.94 1.87
N PHE A 140 -1.41 -5.96 2.58
CA PHE A 140 -1.32 -5.63 3.99
C PHE A 140 -0.34 -4.49 4.19
N GLN A 141 -0.66 -3.59 5.11
CA GLN A 141 0.28 -2.59 5.59
C GLN A 141 0.80 -3.00 6.96
N ILE A 142 2.12 -3.05 7.09
CA ILE A 142 2.82 -3.26 8.35
C ILE A 142 3.44 -1.93 8.77
N SER A 143 3.21 -1.47 9.99
CA SER A 143 3.79 -0.22 10.51
C SER A 143 4.21 -0.33 11.97
N ASN A 144 5.08 0.58 12.42
CA ASN A 144 5.37 0.71 13.84
C ASN A 144 4.14 1.21 14.62
N GLN A 145 4.04 0.79 15.88
CA GLN A 145 3.06 1.32 16.84
C GLN A 145 3.70 2.31 17.81
N THR A 146 4.95 2.03 18.21
CA THR A 146 5.69 2.85 19.18
C THR A 146 6.54 3.89 18.45
N THR A 147 6.44 5.13 18.91
CA THR A 147 7.17 6.30 18.41
C THR A 147 7.99 7.01 19.50
N LEU A 148 7.63 6.84 20.77
CA LEU A 148 8.31 7.43 21.93
C LEU A 148 9.32 6.44 22.56
N GLY A 149 10.47 6.96 23.01
CA GLY A 149 11.49 6.18 23.71
C GLY A 149 12.34 5.27 22.81
N ARG A 150 12.28 5.47 21.49
CA ARG A 150 13.08 4.76 20.48
C ARG A 150 13.54 5.76 19.42
N SER A 151 14.71 5.52 18.83
CA SER A 151 15.15 6.33 17.68
C SER A 151 14.42 5.93 16.40
N GLU A 152 14.34 6.86 15.45
CA GLU A 152 13.82 6.66 14.09
C GLU A 152 14.55 5.52 13.39
N LEU A 153 15.86 5.42 13.61
CA LEU A 153 16.71 4.35 13.09
C LEU A 153 16.29 2.99 13.67
N ASP A 154 16.18 2.88 15.00
CA ASP A 154 15.80 1.62 15.66
C ASP A 154 14.39 1.15 15.24
N ILE A 155 13.46 2.09 15.08
CA ILE A 155 12.09 1.82 14.61
C ILE A 155 12.16 1.22 13.20
N THR A 156 12.92 1.86 12.32
CA THR A 156 13.02 1.50 10.90
C THR A 156 13.74 0.17 10.69
N GLU A 157 14.88 -0.05 11.37
CA GLU A 157 15.63 -1.30 11.33
C GLU A 157 14.81 -2.48 11.88
N SER A 158 14.09 -2.27 12.98
CA SER A 158 13.19 -3.27 13.58
C SER A 158 12.06 -3.65 12.62
N LEU A 159 11.42 -2.67 11.99
CA LEU A 159 10.35 -2.89 11.02
C LEU A 159 10.87 -3.65 9.78
N GLU A 160 12.04 -3.27 9.27
CA GLU A 160 12.67 -3.95 8.14
C GLU A 160 13.01 -5.41 8.48
N LYS A 161 13.62 -5.65 9.64
CA LYS A 161 13.98 -7.00 10.12
C LYS A 161 12.75 -7.91 10.24
N ILE A 162 11.67 -7.43 10.85
CA ILE A 162 10.44 -8.21 10.99
C ILE A 162 9.80 -8.45 9.62
N THR A 163 9.81 -7.46 8.72
CA THR A 163 9.28 -7.63 7.37
C THR A 163 10.04 -8.71 6.59
N ARG A 164 11.37 -8.79 6.73
CA ARG A 164 12.17 -9.86 6.10
C ARG A 164 11.72 -11.25 6.57
N GLN A 165 11.42 -11.42 7.85
CA GLN A 165 10.88 -12.69 8.37
C GLN A 165 9.49 -13.00 7.78
N ILE A 166 8.64 -11.99 7.61
CA ILE A 166 7.32 -12.17 6.98
C ILE A 166 7.46 -12.59 5.51
N ILE A 167 8.41 -12.01 4.79
CA ILE A 167 8.73 -12.41 3.41
C ILE A 167 9.19 -13.87 3.37
N GLU A 168 9.99 -14.32 4.33
CA GLU A 168 10.39 -15.74 4.44
C GLU A 168 9.19 -16.66 4.69
N PHE A 169 8.26 -16.29 5.58
CA PHE A 169 7.03 -17.05 5.80
C PHE A 169 6.17 -17.11 4.54
N GLU A 170 5.95 -15.99 3.86
CA GLU A 170 5.21 -15.93 2.60
C GLU A 170 5.84 -16.82 1.52
N ASN A 171 7.18 -16.81 1.38
CA ASN A 171 7.86 -17.67 0.43
C ASN A 171 7.71 -19.16 0.77
N LYS A 172 7.80 -19.53 2.06
CA LYS A 172 7.54 -20.92 2.49
C LYS A 172 6.11 -21.36 2.21
N SER A 173 5.13 -20.48 2.45
CA SER A 173 3.72 -20.77 2.13
C SER A 173 3.53 -20.91 0.61
N ARG A 174 4.19 -20.09 -0.21
CA ARG A 174 4.19 -20.23 -1.68
C ARG A 174 4.79 -21.56 -2.15
N ASP A 175 5.92 -21.97 -1.58
CA ASP A 175 6.56 -23.25 -1.89
C ASP A 175 5.65 -24.43 -1.52
N ARG A 176 4.95 -24.33 -0.38
CA ARG A 176 3.96 -25.32 0.04
C ARG A 176 2.79 -25.42 -0.94
N LEU A 177 2.25 -24.28 -1.39
CA LEU A 177 1.20 -24.25 -2.41
C LEU A 177 1.63 -24.96 -3.71
N LEU A 178 2.89 -24.76 -4.14
CA LEU A 178 3.45 -25.42 -5.32
C LEU A 178 3.71 -26.92 -5.13
N THR A 179 3.94 -27.37 -3.90
CA THR A 179 4.25 -28.77 -3.59
C THR A 179 2.99 -29.60 -3.35
N GLU A 180 2.03 -29.04 -2.60
CA GLU A 180 0.85 -29.76 -2.12
C GLU A 180 -0.39 -29.54 -2.98
N ALA A 181 -0.53 -28.39 -3.65
CA ALA A 181 -1.76 -27.98 -4.32
C ALA A 181 -1.51 -27.31 -5.69
N ARG A 182 -0.45 -27.73 -6.40
CA ARG A 182 0.02 -27.08 -7.64
C ARG A 182 -1.08 -26.86 -8.67
N ASP A 183 -1.81 -27.92 -9.01
CA ASP A 183 -2.82 -27.89 -10.08
C ASP A 183 -4.04 -27.06 -9.66
N GLU A 184 -4.45 -27.16 -8.39
CA GLU A 184 -5.56 -26.37 -7.85
C GLU A 184 -5.24 -24.88 -7.85
N ILE A 185 -4.02 -24.51 -7.46
CA ILE A 185 -3.55 -23.13 -7.45
C ILE A 185 -3.38 -22.61 -8.88
N ALA A 186 -2.84 -23.42 -9.78
CA ALA A 186 -2.75 -23.07 -11.20
C ALA A 186 -4.13 -22.84 -11.82
N ASP A 187 -5.11 -23.73 -11.59
CA ASP A 187 -6.49 -23.56 -12.06
C ASP A 187 -7.11 -22.27 -11.51
N LYS A 188 -6.98 -22.01 -10.20
CA LYS A 188 -7.51 -20.79 -9.57
C LYS A 188 -6.92 -19.51 -10.19
N ILE A 189 -5.61 -19.48 -10.41
CA ILE A 189 -4.91 -18.35 -11.02
C ILE A 189 -5.32 -18.18 -12.48
N CYS A 190 -5.38 -19.26 -13.25
CA CYS A 190 -5.80 -19.24 -14.66
C CYS A 190 -7.27 -18.80 -14.82
N ARG A 191 -8.17 -19.24 -13.93
CA ARG A 191 -9.54 -18.75 -13.88
C ARG A 191 -9.59 -17.26 -13.61
N ALA A 192 -8.82 -16.78 -12.63
CA ALA A 192 -8.78 -15.36 -12.33
C ALA A 192 -8.29 -14.53 -13.54
N TYR A 193 -7.24 -15.01 -14.21
CA TYR A 193 -6.74 -14.40 -15.44
C TYR A 193 -7.78 -14.42 -16.57
N GLY A 194 -8.47 -15.55 -16.78
CA GLY A 194 -9.53 -15.68 -17.78
C GLY A 194 -10.70 -14.73 -17.52
N ILE A 195 -11.13 -14.58 -16.26
CA ILE A 195 -12.15 -13.60 -15.88
C ILE A 195 -11.65 -12.19 -16.23
N LEU A 196 -10.44 -11.80 -15.82
CA LEU A 196 -9.90 -10.47 -16.13
C LEU A 196 -9.78 -10.20 -17.64
N ARG A 197 -9.48 -11.22 -18.46
CA ARG A 197 -9.39 -11.12 -19.93
C ARG A 197 -10.74 -11.00 -20.63
N HIS A 198 -11.85 -11.41 -20.01
CA HIS A 198 -13.14 -11.54 -20.70
C HIS A 198 -14.33 -10.87 -20.02
N ALA A 199 -14.29 -10.64 -18.71
CA ALA A 199 -15.37 -10.05 -17.93
C ALA A 199 -15.79 -8.70 -18.52
N ARG A 200 -17.10 -8.42 -18.53
CA ARG A 200 -17.66 -7.15 -19.04
C ARG A 200 -18.03 -6.15 -17.95
N VAL A 201 -18.13 -6.63 -16.72
CA VAL A 201 -18.40 -5.86 -15.51
C VAL A 201 -17.44 -6.41 -14.46
N LEU A 202 -16.73 -5.53 -13.76
CA LEU A 202 -15.86 -5.90 -12.63
C LEU A 202 -16.05 -4.87 -11.52
N THR A 203 -16.40 -5.32 -10.33
CA THR A 203 -16.46 -4.44 -9.15
C THR A 203 -15.04 -4.11 -8.66
N SER A 204 -14.92 -3.12 -7.76
CA SER A 204 -13.63 -2.76 -7.17
C SER A 204 -13.05 -3.90 -6.30
N GLU A 205 -13.89 -4.60 -5.55
CA GLU A 205 -13.46 -5.76 -4.76
C GLU A 205 -13.00 -6.90 -5.67
N GLU A 206 -13.81 -7.24 -6.67
CA GLU A 206 -13.54 -8.36 -7.56
C GLU A 206 -12.24 -8.16 -8.34
N VAL A 207 -12.02 -6.97 -8.91
CA VAL A 207 -10.77 -6.69 -9.64
C VAL A 207 -9.55 -6.83 -8.73
N MET A 208 -9.63 -6.42 -7.47
CA MET A 208 -8.52 -6.46 -6.53
C MET A 208 -8.15 -7.89 -6.17
N ASN A 209 -9.16 -8.73 -5.90
CA ASN A 209 -8.96 -10.13 -5.59
C ASN A 209 -8.45 -10.94 -6.80
N LEU A 210 -8.97 -10.67 -7.99
CA LEU A 210 -8.52 -11.31 -9.23
C LEU A 210 -7.09 -10.89 -9.60
N LEU A 211 -6.76 -9.59 -9.51
CA LEU A 211 -5.40 -9.10 -9.78
C LEU A 211 -4.41 -9.64 -8.75
N SER A 212 -4.81 -9.83 -7.50
CA SER A 212 -3.99 -10.50 -6.48
C SER A 212 -3.66 -11.94 -6.83
N ALA A 213 -4.62 -12.70 -7.36
CA ALA A 213 -4.38 -14.06 -7.84
C ALA A 213 -3.43 -14.06 -9.06
N VAL A 214 -3.62 -13.16 -10.02
CA VAL A 214 -2.71 -13.02 -11.18
C VAL A 214 -1.31 -12.59 -10.74
N ARG A 215 -1.20 -11.69 -9.76
CA ARG A 215 0.08 -11.29 -9.16
C ARG A 215 0.81 -12.49 -8.55
N LEU A 216 0.10 -13.33 -7.81
CA LEU A 216 0.66 -14.58 -7.27
C LEU A 216 1.10 -15.49 -8.42
N GLY A 217 0.30 -15.65 -9.47
CA GLY A 217 0.65 -16.42 -10.65
C GLY A 217 1.92 -15.95 -11.36
N ALA A 218 2.10 -14.64 -11.50
CA ALA A 218 3.33 -14.06 -12.02
C ALA A 218 4.53 -14.35 -11.10
N ALA A 219 4.35 -14.25 -9.78
CA ALA A 219 5.41 -14.55 -8.81
C ALA A 219 5.81 -16.03 -8.77
N LEU A 220 4.84 -16.94 -8.94
CA LEU A 220 5.04 -18.39 -8.96
C LEU A 220 5.46 -18.94 -10.34
N LYS A 221 5.61 -18.07 -11.35
CA LYS A 221 5.91 -18.47 -12.74
C LYS A 221 4.85 -19.40 -13.37
N ILE A 222 3.60 -19.22 -12.97
CA ILE A 222 2.43 -19.88 -13.59
C ILE A 222 1.92 -19.05 -14.76
N LEU A 223 2.03 -17.71 -14.66
CA LEU A 223 1.68 -16.75 -15.71
C LEU A 223 2.90 -15.92 -16.12
N ASP A 224 3.87 -16.55 -16.77
CA ASP A 224 5.13 -15.92 -17.18
C ASP A 224 4.94 -14.75 -18.17
N MET A 225 3.83 -14.73 -18.91
CA MET A 225 3.50 -13.66 -19.85
C MET A 225 3.03 -12.36 -19.19
N VAL A 226 2.75 -12.37 -17.88
CA VAL A 226 2.19 -11.20 -17.16
C VAL A 226 3.23 -10.56 -16.26
N PRO A 227 3.77 -9.37 -16.61
CA PRO A 227 4.70 -8.67 -15.75
C PRO A 227 4.02 -8.19 -14.46
N ILE A 228 4.73 -8.36 -13.33
CA ILE A 228 4.30 -7.85 -12.02
C ILE A 228 4.01 -6.33 -12.06
N ALA A 229 4.79 -5.57 -12.83
CA ALA A 229 4.60 -4.14 -13.02
C ALA A 229 3.24 -3.80 -13.66
N THR A 230 2.77 -4.61 -14.62
CA THR A 230 1.46 -4.44 -15.25
C THR A 230 0.35 -4.67 -14.23
N VAL A 231 0.48 -5.68 -13.38
CA VAL A 231 -0.50 -5.95 -12.31
C VAL A 231 -0.54 -4.80 -11.29
N ASN A 232 0.63 -4.29 -10.86
CA ASN A 232 0.71 -3.12 -9.98
C ASN A 232 0.01 -1.89 -10.58
N LYS A 233 0.25 -1.63 -11.87
CA LYS A 233 -0.41 -0.53 -12.58
C LYS A 233 -1.93 -0.71 -12.60
N LEU A 234 -2.42 -1.93 -12.87
CA LEU A 234 -3.85 -2.22 -12.87
C LEU A 234 -4.50 -2.10 -11.49
N LEU A 235 -3.81 -2.48 -10.40
CA LEU A 235 -4.31 -2.31 -9.03
C LEU A 235 -4.66 -0.84 -8.73
N ILE A 236 -3.85 0.09 -9.24
CA ILE A 236 -4.08 1.54 -9.08
C ILE A 236 -5.08 2.06 -10.12
N LEU A 237 -4.90 1.77 -11.40
CA LEU A 237 -5.73 2.35 -12.46
C LEU A 237 -7.18 1.87 -12.44
N SER A 238 -7.44 0.70 -11.85
CA SER A 238 -8.80 0.19 -11.65
C SER A 238 -9.55 0.84 -10.48
N GLN A 239 -8.87 1.67 -9.67
CA GLN A 239 -9.52 2.41 -8.59
C GLN A 239 -10.46 3.50 -9.14
N PRO A 240 -11.54 3.85 -8.41
CA PRO A 240 -12.59 4.71 -8.95
C PRO A 240 -12.14 6.09 -9.44
N ALA A 241 -11.24 6.79 -8.75
CA ALA A 241 -10.80 8.12 -9.14
C ALA A 241 -9.77 8.08 -10.27
N HIS A 242 -8.87 7.09 -10.27
CA HIS A 242 -7.95 6.84 -11.40
C HIS A 242 -8.70 6.48 -12.67
N LEU A 243 -9.69 5.59 -12.58
CA LEU A 243 -10.47 5.16 -13.72
C LEU A 243 -11.23 6.33 -14.36
N GLN A 244 -11.90 7.15 -13.56
CA GLN A 244 -12.60 8.34 -14.05
C GLN A 244 -11.64 9.36 -14.66
N ARG A 245 -10.47 9.57 -14.06
CA ARG A 245 -9.44 10.44 -14.62
C ARG A 245 -8.90 9.91 -15.95
N TYR A 246 -8.69 8.60 -16.05
CA TYR A 246 -8.23 7.95 -17.28
C TYR A 246 -9.26 8.06 -18.40
N MET A 247 -10.55 7.91 -18.08
CA MET A 247 -11.64 8.03 -19.06
C MET A 247 -12.00 9.49 -19.38
N GLY A 248 -11.54 10.45 -18.57
CA GLY A 248 -11.82 11.88 -18.74
C GLY A 248 -13.26 12.29 -18.44
N VAL A 249 -14.05 11.42 -17.79
CA VAL A 249 -15.47 11.64 -17.49
C VAL A 249 -15.81 11.12 -16.10
N GLU A 250 -16.80 11.76 -15.45
CA GLU A 250 -17.41 11.21 -14.24
C GLU A 250 -18.35 10.05 -14.63
N LEU A 251 -18.29 8.96 -13.88
CA LEU A 251 -18.99 7.72 -14.18
C LEU A 251 -19.86 7.31 -13.00
N SER A 252 -21.06 6.81 -13.29
CA SER A 252 -21.90 6.16 -12.28
C SER A 252 -21.20 4.90 -11.73
N PRO A 253 -21.59 4.39 -10.54
CA PRO A 253 -21.03 3.14 -10.02
C PRO A 253 -21.07 1.97 -11.02
N GLY A 254 -22.18 1.77 -11.72
CA GLY A 254 -22.30 0.71 -12.72
C GLY A 254 -21.44 0.94 -13.97
N ASP A 255 -21.36 2.19 -14.45
CA ASP A 255 -20.51 2.52 -15.59
C ASP A 255 -19.02 2.38 -15.26
N ARG A 256 -18.63 2.65 -14.00
CA ARG A 256 -17.27 2.38 -13.52
C ARG A 256 -16.94 0.90 -13.60
N ASP A 257 -17.85 0.01 -13.25
CA ASP A 257 -17.59 -1.43 -13.30
C ASP A 257 -17.40 -1.94 -14.75
N ILE A 258 -18.16 -1.38 -15.70
CA ILE A 258 -17.99 -1.66 -17.13
C ILE A 258 -16.67 -1.09 -17.65
N ALA A 259 -16.37 0.17 -17.33
CA ALA A 259 -15.15 0.85 -17.76
C ALA A 259 -13.90 0.18 -17.18
N ARG A 260 -13.96 -0.27 -15.92
CA ARG A 260 -12.89 -1.03 -15.26
C ARG A 260 -12.62 -2.33 -15.98
N ALA A 261 -13.67 -3.11 -16.24
CA ALA A 261 -13.54 -4.34 -16.99
C ALA A 261 -12.94 -4.09 -18.38
N LYS A 262 -13.36 -3.02 -19.08
CA LYS A 262 -12.75 -2.64 -20.36
C LYS A 262 -11.26 -2.31 -20.24
N LEU A 263 -10.89 -1.45 -19.31
CA LEU A 263 -9.49 -1.06 -19.07
C LEU A 263 -8.59 -2.27 -18.81
N VAL A 264 -9.04 -3.17 -17.93
CA VAL A 264 -8.29 -4.39 -17.58
C VAL A 264 -8.14 -5.29 -18.81
N ARG A 265 -9.22 -5.57 -19.54
CA ARG A 265 -9.16 -6.41 -20.75
C ARG A 265 -8.22 -5.83 -21.80
N ASP A 266 -8.34 -4.54 -22.08
CA ASP A 266 -7.54 -3.86 -23.10
C ASP A 266 -6.05 -3.91 -22.71
N THR A 267 -5.72 -3.62 -21.45
CA THR A 267 -4.34 -3.68 -20.94
C THR A 267 -3.76 -5.10 -20.99
N LEU A 268 -4.55 -6.11 -20.62
CA LEU A 268 -4.07 -7.49 -20.65
C LEU A 268 -3.97 -8.01 -22.09
N ALA A 269 -4.80 -7.55 -23.03
CA ALA A 269 -4.77 -7.96 -24.43
C ALA A 269 -3.50 -7.50 -25.18
N GLU A 270 -2.83 -6.45 -24.69
CA GLU A 270 -1.53 -5.99 -25.19
C GLU A 270 -0.36 -6.89 -24.77
N LEU A 271 -0.58 -7.78 -23.79
CA LEU A 271 0.44 -8.74 -23.37
C LEU A 271 0.58 -9.86 -24.42
N PRO A 272 1.81 -10.37 -24.64
CA PRO A 272 2.11 -11.41 -25.62
C PRO A 272 1.36 -12.72 -25.38
#